data_AF-W0GM85-F1
#
_entry.id   AF-W0GM85-F1
#
_cell.length_a   1.000
_cell.length_b   1.000
_cell.length_c   1.000
_cell.angle_alpha   90.00
_cell.angle_beta   90.00
_cell.angle_gamma   90.00
#
_symmetry.space_group_name_H-M   'P 1'
#
loop_
_entity.id
_entity.type
_entity.pdbx_description
1 polymer ?
#
loop_
_entity_poly.entity_id
_entity_poly.type
_entity_poly.pdbx_seq_one_letter_code
_entity_poly.pdbx_strand_id
1 'polypeptide(L)'
;MLIGSETWKRKNVDWEINASLQDPKSLILGIFLPTNNNYGFTKKMVDEKTIPARLSENYKKGYLQLYNWNPISMKPLEWITAAEEQTTQVAHNNLALLQQNL
;
A
#
# COMPACT_ATOMS: atom_id res chain seq x y z
N MET A 1 -2.63 -2.91 -6.21
CA MET A 1 -3.52 -3.99 -5.75
C MET A 1 -4.95 -3.49 -5.60
N LEU A 2 -5.92 -4.24 -6.14
CA LEU A 2 -7.35 -3.97 -5.96
C LEU A 2 -7.86 -4.75 -4.74
N ILE A 3 -8.56 -4.08 -3.83
CA ILE A 3 -8.95 -4.64 -2.52
C ILE A 3 -10.48 -4.67 -2.43
N GLY A 4 -11.06 -5.87 -2.59
CA GLY A 4 -12.49 -6.14 -2.42
C GLY A 4 -12.83 -6.74 -1.05
N SER A 5 -14.07 -7.17 -0.85
CA SER A 5 -14.57 -7.75 0.41
C SER A 5 -13.77 -8.95 0.92
N GLU A 6 -13.30 -9.80 0.01
CA GLU A 6 -12.68 -11.09 0.35
C GLU A 6 -11.18 -11.15 0.00
N THR A 7 -10.57 -10.04 -0.38
CA THR A 7 -9.15 -10.00 -0.77
C THR A 7 -8.23 -10.37 0.40
N TRP A 8 -8.59 -9.97 1.63
CA TRP A 8 -7.79 -10.16 2.83
C TRP A 8 -7.50 -11.64 3.17
N LYS A 9 -8.42 -12.56 2.83
CA LYS A 9 -8.30 -13.98 3.17
C LYS A 9 -7.69 -14.85 2.06
N ARG A 10 -7.30 -14.26 0.92
CA ARG A 10 -6.80 -15.01 -0.24
C ARG A 10 -5.30 -15.28 -0.10
N LYS A 11 -4.91 -16.56 0.01
CA LYS A 11 -3.50 -16.96 0.09
C LYS A 11 -2.67 -16.54 -1.13
N ASN A 12 -3.24 -16.63 -2.34
CA ASN A 12 -2.54 -16.21 -3.55
C ASN A 12 -2.23 -14.71 -3.55
N VAL A 13 -3.08 -13.88 -2.93
CA VAL A 13 -2.83 -12.45 -2.77
C VAL A 13 -1.65 -12.21 -1.84
N ASP A 14 -1.53 -12.98 -0.75
CA ASP A 14 -0.35 -12.91 0.13
C ASP A 14 0.94 -13.25 -0.62
N TRP A 15 0.90 -14.27 -1.49
CA TRP A 15 2.03 -14.67 -2.31
C TRP A 15 2.44 -13.60 -3.33
N GLU A 16 1.47 -12.97 -3.99
CA GLU A 16 1.72 -11.86 -4.90
C GLU A 16 2.36 -10.66 -4.18
N ILE A 17 1.85 -10.29 -3.01
CA ILE A 17 2.42 -9.20 -2.20
C ILE A 17 3.85 -9.55 -1.78
N ASN A 18 4.09 -10.77 -1.31
CA ASN A 18 5.44 -11.20 -0.92
C ASN A 18 6.42 -11.16 -2.10
N ALA A 19 6.01 -11.63 -3.28
CA ALA A 19 6.84 -11.57 -4.48
C ALA A 19 7.18 -10.12 -4.86
N SER A 20 6.21 -9.21 -4.83
CA SER A 20 6.45 -7.78 -5.08
C SER A 20 7.37 -7.14 -4.04
N LEU A 21 7.30 -7.54 -2.77
CA LEU A 21 8.18 -6.99 -1.73
C LEU A 21 9.64 -7.45 -1.83
N GLN A 22 9.91 -8.55 -2.53
CA GLN A 22 11.28 -9.02 -2.78
C GLN A 22 11.94 -8.30 -3.96
N ASP A 23 11.16 -7.64 -4.82
CA ASP A 23 11.69 -6.85 -5.92
C ASP A 23 11.86 -5.38 -5.50
N PRO A 24 13.10 -4.87 -5.41
CA PRO A 24 13.37 -3.50 -4.99
C PRO A 24 12.84 -2.44 -5.98
N LYS A 25 12.46 -2.84 -7.21
CA LYS A 25 11.86 -1.94 -8.20
C LYS A 25 10.34 -1.91 -8.13
N SER A 26 9.73 -2.83 -7.39
CA SER A 26 8.28 -2.95 -7.31
C SER A 26 7.70 -1.89 -6.39
N LEU A 27 6.66 -1.22 -6.88
CA LEU A 27 5.83 -0.29 -6.09
C LEU A 27 4.48 -0.93 -5.84
N ILE A 28 4.02 -0.87 -4.60
CA ILE A 28 2.70 -1.38 -4.21
C ILE A 28 1.83 -0.21 -3.76
N LEU A 29 0.68 -0.06 -4.41
CA LEU A 29 -0.41 0.81 -3.99
C LEU A 29 -1.68 -0.02 -3.75
N GLY A 30 -2.54 0.39 -2.83
CA GLY A 30 -3.83 -0.26 -2.59
C GLY A 30 -4.99 0.60 -3.06
N ILE A 31 -5.95 0.00 -3.78
CA ILE A 31 -7.19 0.65 -4.22
C ILE A 31 -8.37 -0.15 -3.69
N PHE A 32 -9.16 0.45 -2.80
CA PHE A 32 -10.40 -0.15 -2.32
C PHE A 32 -11.45 -0.14 -3.41
N LEU A 33 -12.00 -1.32 -3.70
CA LEU A 33 -13.16 -1.47 -4.56
C LEU A 33 -14.45 -1.17 -3.77
N PRO A 34 -15.55 -0.80 -4.46
CA PRO A 34 -16.86 -0.57 -3.81
C PRO A 34 -17.37 -1.73 -2.95
N THR A 35 -16.89 -2.94 -3.19
CA THR A 35 -17.27 -4.14 -2.44
C THR A 35 -16.56 -4.26 -1.08
N ASN A 36 -15.55 -3.45 -0.79
CA ASN A 36 -14.85 -3.49 0.49
C ASN A 36 -15.48 -2.52 1.50
N ASN A 37 -15.57 -2.93 2.77
CA ASN A 37 -16.16 -2.11 3.83
C ASN A 37 -15.42 -0.79 4.11
N ASN A 38 -14.16 -0.66 3.70
CA ASN A 38 -13.41 0.60 3.79
C ASN A 38 -13.65 1.55 2.62
N TYR A 39 -14.44 1.15 1.61
CA TYR A 39 -14.72 2.02 0.48
C TYR A 39 -15.42 3.31 0.93
N GLY A 40 -14.98 4.45 0.40
CA GLY A 40 -15.58 5.76 0.69
C GLY A 40 -15.19 6.40 2.03
N PHE A 41 -14.61 5.65 2.97
CA PHE A 41 -14.18 6.21 4.26
C PHE A 41 -12.87 6.99 4.13
N THR A 42 -12.78 8.15 4.79
CA THR A 42 -11.55 8.97 4.90
C THR A 42 -10.53 8.31 5.83
N LYS A 43 -10.98 7.71 6.93
CA LYS A 43 -10.16 6.87 7.82
C LYS A 43 -10.35 5.40 7.45
N LYS A 44 -9.28 4.77 6.97
CA LYS A 44 -9.29 3.35 6.59
C LYS A 44 -9.10 2.48 7.83
N MET A 45 -9.97 1.49 8.04
CA MET A 45 -9.71 0.43 9.01
C MET A 45 -8.71 -0.53 8.40
N VAL A 46 -7.46 -0.47 8.84
CA VAL A 46 -6.37 -1.30 8.28
C VAL A 46 -6.08 -2.45 9.24
N ASP A 47 -7.06 -3.34 9.37
CA ASP A 47 -6.98 -4.56 10.17
C ASP A 47 -6.94 -5.82 9.29
N GLU A 48 -6.66 -6.95 9.92
CA GLU A 48 -6.43 -8.24 9.25
C GLU A 48 -7.68 -8.80 8.55
N LYS A 49 -8.87 -8.23 8.79
CA LYS A 49 -10.14 -8.66 8.20
C LYS A 49 -10.62 -7.76 7.07
N THR A 50 -9.94 -6.64 6.83
CA THR A 50 -10.33 -5.68 5.78
C THR A 50 -9.31 -5.61 4.67
N ILE A 51 -8.03 -5.82 4.96
CA ILE A 51 -6.94 -5.87 3.97
C ILE A 51 -5.95 -7.01 4.28
N PRO A 52 -5.19 -7.49 3.28
CA PRO A 52 -4.17 -8.51 3.53
C PRO A 52 -3.16 -8.08 4.59
N ALA A 53 -2.76 -9.00 5.47
CA ALA A 53 -1.92 -8.72 6.64
C ALA A 53 -0.60 -8.01 6.28
N ARG A 54 0.14 -8.49 5.28
CA ARG A 54 1.38 -7.85 4.80
C ARG A 54 1.16 -6.42 4.30
N LEU A 55 -0.01 -6.16 3.71
CA LEU A 55 -0.39 -4.83 3.27
C LEU A 55 -0.69 -3.90 4.48
N SER A 56 -1.34 -4.44 5.51
CA SER A 56 -1.56 -3.72 6.78
C SER A 56 -0.26 -3.33 7.46
N GLU A 57 0.71 -4.23 7.49
CA GLU A 57 2.04 -3.92 8.02
C GLU A 57 2.74 -2.82 7.23
N ASN A 58 2.72 -2.87 5.90
CA ASN A 58 3.31 -1.83 5.05
C ASN A 58 2.63 -0.47 5.22
N TYR A 59 1.30 -0.46 5.38
CA TYR A 59 0.57 0.76 5.68
C TYR A 59 0.98 1.36 7.03
N LYS A 60 1.05 0.54 8.09
CA LYS A 60 1.47 0.98 9.43
C LYS A 60 2.91 1.53 9.45
N LYS A 61 3.79 0.98 8.60
CA LYS A 61 5.17 1.44 8.43
C LYS A 61 5.31 2.68 7.54
N GLY A 62 4.21 3.14 6.93
CA GLY A 62 4.23 4.29 6.03
C GLY A 62 4.93 3.98 4.71
N TYR A 63 4.76 2.78 4.16
CA TYR A 63 5.27 2.36 2.84
C TYR A 63 4.17 2.05 1.83
N LEU A 64 2.91 2.30 2.18
CA LEU A 64 1.77 2.01 1.33
C LEU A 64 0.81 3.18 1.30
N GLN A 65 0.42 3.58 0.10
CA GLN A 65 -0.67 4.51 -0.12
C GLN A 65 -1.96 3.74 -0.44
N LEU A 66 -3.07 4.20 0.13
CA LEU A 66 -4.39 3.60 0.01
C LEU A 66 -5.39 4.60 -0.58
N TYR A 67 -6.04 4.21 -1.67
CA TYR A 67 -7.00 5.03 -2.41
C TYR A 67 -8.36 4.34 -2.51
N ASN A 68 -9.38 5.12 -2.90
CA ASN A 68 -10.66 4.57 -3.31
C ASN A 68 -10.72 4.46 -4.83
N TRP A 69 -11.32 3.38 -5.32
CA TRP A 69 -11.76 3.31 -6.71
C TRP A 69 -12.78 4.42 -6.98
N ASN A 70 -12.55 5.24 -8.00
CA ASN A 70 -13.53 6.20 -8.48
C ASN A 70 -13.37 6.35 -9.99
N PRO A 71 -14.31 5.83 -10.80
CA PRO A 71 -14.16 5.85 -12.26
C PRO A 71 -14.13 7.27 -12.85
N ILE A 72 -14.56 8.29 -12.10
CA ILE A 72 -14.65 9.68 -12.56
C ILE A 72 -13.43 10.50 -12.10
N SER A 73 -12.94 10.27 -10.88
CA SER A 73 -11.94 11.14 -10.24
C SER A 73 -10.61 10.45 -9.91
N MET A 74 -10.41 9.22 -10.38
CA MET A 74 -9.14 8.52 -10.20
C MET A 74 -8.01 9.23 -10.93
N LYS A 75 -6.84 9.28 -10.28
CA LYS A 75 -5.64 9.89 -10.85
C LYS A 75 -4.44 8.96 -10.70
N PRO A 76 -4.41 7.84 -11.45
CA PRO A 76 -3.42 6.79 -11.25
C PRO A 76 -1.99 7.27 -11.41
N LEU A 77 -1.74 8.20 -12.35
CA LEU A 77 -0.41 8.76 -12.56
C LEU A 77 0.08 9.54 -11.34
N GLU A 78 -0.76 10.41 -10.76
CA GLU A 78 -0.41 11.16 -9.55
C GLU A 78 -0.11 10.21 -8.36
N TRP A 79 -0.81 9.09 -8.26
CA TRP A 79 -0.59 8.10 -7.21
C TRP A 79 0.71 7.32 -7.38
N ILE A 80 1.08 7.00 -8.63
CA ILE A 80 2.35 6.34 -8.93
C ILE A 80 3.50 7.29 -8.58
N THR A 81 3.44 8.54 -9.05
CA THR A 81 4.45 9.56 -8.73
C THR A 81 4.59 9.77 -7.21
N ALA A 82 3.47 9.87 -6.49
CA ALA A 82 3.51 10.00 -5.04
C ALA A 82 4.15 8.79 -4.33
N ALA A 83 3.95 7.57 -4.84
CA ALA A 83 4.57 6.37 -4.29
C ALA A 83 6.09 6.30 -4.57
N GLU A 84 6.53 6.76 -5.74
CA GLU A 84 7.95 6.88 -6.10
C GLU A 84 8.68 7.90 -5.20
N GLU A 85 8.08 9.06 -4.99
CA GLU A 85 8.61 10.12 -4.11
C GLU A 85 8.75 9.62 -2.67
N GLN A 86 7.73 8.95 -2.14
CA GLN A 86 7.73 8.39 -0.79
C GLN A 86 8.85 7.35 -0.59
N THR A 87 9.09 6.50 -1.60
CA THR A 87 10.16 5.50 -1.56
C THR A 87 11.54 6.18 -1.52
N THR A 88 11.72 7.23 -2.30
CA THR A 88 12.97 8.01 -2.34
C THR A 88 13.23 8.69 -1.00
N GLN A 89 12.22 9.30 -0.39
CA GLN A 89 12.35 9.97 0.91
C GLN A 89 12.69 8.98 2.03
N VAL A 90 12.03 7.81 2.05
CA VAL A 90 12.31 6.75 3.04
C VAL A 90 13.76 6.27 2.91
N ALA A 91 14.23 6.02 1.69
CA ALA A 91 15.61 5.62 1.45
C ALA A 91 16.60 6.68 1.98
N HIS A 92 16.34 7.96 1.69
CA HIS A 92 17.16 9.06 2.18
C HIS A 92 17.19 9.15 3.71
N ASN A 93 16.04 9.04 4.37
CA ASN A 93 15.94 9.08 5.84
C ASN A 93 16.71 7.92 6.49
N ASN A 94 16.61 6.72 5.94
CA ASN A 94 17.33 5.55 6.44
C ASN A 94 18.86 5.73 6.33
N LEU A 95 19.34 6.29 5.20
CA LEU A 95 20.77 6.60 5.03
C LEU A 95 21.25 7.64 6.04
N ALA A 96 20.47 8.69 6.27
CA ALA A 96 20.80 9.73 7.26
C ALA A 96 20.84 9.17 8.69
N LEU A 97 19.91 8.28 9.07
CA LEU A 97 19.91 7.61 10.37
C LEU A 97 21.14 6.70 10.55
N LEU A 98 21.55 5.96 9.51
CA LEU A 98 22.76 5.14 9.58
C LEU A 98 24.02 5.98 9.80
N GLN A 99 24.08 7.18 9.22
CA GLN A 99 25.21 8.10 9.39
C GLN A 99 25.26 8.76 10.78
N GLN A 100 24.13 8.84 11.49
CA GLN A 100 24.07 9.40 12.86
C GLN A 100 24.43 8.38 13.96
N ASN A 101 24.50 7.09 13.61
CA ASN A 101 24.80 6.00 14.53
C ASN A 101 26.24 5.45 14.36
N LEU A 102 27.10 6.18 13.67
CA LEU A 102 28.53 5.91 13.44
C LEU A 102 29.38 7.03 14.05
#